data_AF-A0A812HCN6-F1
#
_entry.id   AF-A0A812HCN6-F1
#
_cell.length_a   1.000
_cell.length_b   1.000
_cell.length_c   1.000
_cell.angle_alpha   90.00
_cell.angle_beta   90.00
_cell.angle_gamma   90.00
#
_symmetry.space_group_name_H-M   'P 1'
#
loop_
_entity.id
_entity.type
_entity.pdbx_description
1 polymer ?
#
loop_
_entity_poly.entity_id
_entity_poly.type
_entity_poly.pdbx_seq_one_letter_code
_entity_poly.pdbx_strand_id
1 'polypeptide(L)'
;MGDRLHAFVLCSSVAALFGSRGQANYAAASAYLDELARLRTAHDLPAVSLQWPAIDPWPEEPEPTAREGYWNGLSSGLDKKTAKSSINLTAVRQVFKLAVAGAKDPGEPVQAVLPGAYLSPTSTTVRSLLEPLLARRK
;
A
#
# COMPACT_ATOMS: atom_id res chain seq x y z
N MET A 1 26.25 -1.78 -14.71
CA MET A 1 25.68 -0.85 -15.70
C MET A 1 24.39 -0.33 -15.11
N GLY A 2 24.41 0.87 -14.54
CA GLY A 2 23.30 1.42 -13.76
C GLY A 2 22.08 1.69 -14.64
N ASP A 3 20.92 1.22 -14.21
CA ASP A 3 19.62 1.41 -14.83
C ASP A 3 19.32 2.91 -14.96
N ARG A 4 19.16 3.45 -16.18
CA ARG A 4 18.94 4.89 -16.44
C ARG A 4 17.50 5.33 -16.18
N LEU A 5 16.92 4.87 -15.09
CA LEU A 5 15.53 5.18 -14.75
C LEU A 5 15.48 6.43 -13.85
N HIS A 6 14.52 7.31 -14.10
CA HIS A 6 14.30 8.47 -13.24
C HIS A 6 13.52 8.12 -11.97
N ALA A 7 12.60 7.16 -12.06
CA ALA A 7 11.83 6.64 -10.93
C ALA A 7 11.38 5.20 -11.23
N PHE A 8 11.43 4.33 -10.22
CA PHE A 8 10.88 2.98 -10.26
C PHE A 8 9.81 2.87 -9.18
N VAL A 9 8.54 2.85 -9.58
CA VAL A 9 7.40 2.88 -8.64
C VAL A 9 6.68 1.54 -8.70
N LEU A 10 6.58 0.85 -7.57
CA LEU A 10 5.87 -0.42 -7.42
C LEU A 10 4.52 -0.19 -6.74
N CYS A 11 3.46 -0.80 -7.27
CA CYS A 11 2.15 -0.81 -6.65
C CYS A 11 2.01 -2.09 -5.81
N SER A 12 2.18 -1.94 -4.50
CA SER A 12 1.96 -2.96 -3.49
C SER A 12 0.61 -2.73 -2.80
N SER A 13 0.31 -3.51 -1.78
CA SER A 13 -0.90 -3.37 -0.96
C SER A 13 -0.56 -3.46 0.52
N VAL A 14 -1.34 -2.78 1.35
CA VAL A 14 -1.29 -2.96 2.80
C VAL A 14 -1.58 -4.41 3.23
N ALA A 15 -2.13 -5.25 2.33
CA ALA A 15 -2.24 -6.69 2.52
C ALA A 15 -0.88 -7.37 2.76
N ALA A 16 0.24 -6.79 2.30
CA ALA A 16 1.59 -7.27 2.62
C ALA A 16 1.90 -7.23 4.13
N LEU A 17 1.29 -6.28 4.86
CA LEU A 17 1.50 -6.08 6.30
C LEU A 17 0.50 -6.85 7.15
N PHE A 18 -0.79 -6.76 6.81
CA PHE A 18 -1.88 -7.26 7.65
C PHE A 18 -2.42 -8.63 7.19
N GLY A 19 -2.03 -9.06 5.98
CA GLY A 19 -2.67 -10.17 5.30
C GLY A 19 -4.13 -9.86 4.95
N SER A 20 -4.73 -10.78 4.20
CA SER A 20 -6.17 -10.77 3.95
C SER A 20 -6.66 -12.20 3.79
N ARG A 21 -7.83 -12.51 4.36
CA ARG A 21 -8.40 -13.87 4.30
C ARG A 21 -8.61 -14.28 2.85
N GLY A 22 -8.12 -15.47 2.48
CA GLY A 22 -8.19 -15.99 1.11
C GLY A 22 -7.21 -15.35 0.12
N GLN A 23 -6.29 -14.48 0.59
CA GLN A 23 -5.38 -13.71 -0.26
C GLN A 23 -3.89 -13.89 0.12
N ALA A 24 -3.51 -15.05 0.65
CA ALA A 24 -2.11 -15.34 1.01
C ALA A 24 -1.14 -15.14 -0.18
N ASN A 25 -1.54 -15.60 -1.37
CA ASN A 25 -0.73 -15.43 -2.59
C ASN A 25 -0.55 -13.95 -2.96
N TYR A 26 -1.60 -13.14 -2.82
CA TYR A 26 -1.56 -11.71 -3.11
C TYR A 26 -0.74 -10.92 -2.09
N ALA A 27 -0.86 -11.27 -0.80
CA ALA A 27 -0.03 -10.71 0.26
C ALA A 27 1.45 -11.05 0.05
N ALA A 28 1.77 -12.30 -0.31
CA ALA A 28 3.14 -12.73 -0.59
C ALA A 28 3.74 -12.00 -1.81
N ALA A 29 2.97 -11.86 -2.89
CA ALA A 29 3.40 -11.08 -4.06
C ALA A 29 3.64 -9.60 -3.70
N SER A 30 2.78 -9.00 -2.88
CA SER A 30 2.93 -7.62 -2.43
C SER A 30 4.19 -7.44 -1.55
N ALA A 31 4.44 -8.38 -0.64
CA ALA A 31 5.65 -8.38 0.20
C ALA A 31 6.93 -8.51 -0.64
N TYR A 32 6.90 -9.28 -1.72
CA TYR A 32 8.02 -9.35 -2.66
C TYR A 32 8.31 -8.00 -3.32
N LEU A 33 7.29 -7.24 -3.72
CA LEU A 33 7.47 -5.90 -4.28
C LEU A 33 8.09 -4.93 -3.27
N ASP A 34 7.67 -5.02 -2.01
CA ASP A 34 8.24 -4.21 -0.92
C ASP A 34 9.73 -4.49 -0.74
N GLU A 35 10.13 -5.77 -0.76
CA GLU A 35 11.53 -6.16 -0.62
C GLU A 35 12.35 -5.84 -1.88
N LEU A 36 11.76 -5.96 -3.07
CA LEU A 36 12.40 -5.54 -4.32
C LEU A 36 12.73 -4.04 -4.30
N ALA A 37 11.85 -3.21 -3.76
CA ALA A 37 12.13 -1.79 -3.58
C ALA A 37 13.34 -1.59 -2.65
N ARG A 38 13.35 -2.23 -1.47
CA ARG A 38 14.47 -2.15 -0.52
C ARG A 38 15.79 -2.61 -1.13
N LEU A 39 15.78 -3.73 -1.85
CA LEU A 39 16.96 -4.27 -2.53
C LEU A 39 17.52 -3.27 -3.54
N ARG A 40 16.65 -2.67 -4.37
CA ARG A 40 17.08 -1.66 -5.35
C ARG A 40 17.67 -0.43 -4.67
N THR A 41 17.03 0.11 -3.63
CA THR A 41 17.55 1.28 -2.91
C THR A 41 18.87 0.98 -2.21
N ALA A 42 19.06 -0.24 -1.69
CA ALA A 42 20.34 -0.68 -1.12
C ALA A 42 21.48 -0.79 -2.16
N HIS A 43 21.15 -0.82 -3.45
CA HIS A 43 22.07 -0.77 -4.58
C HIS A 43 22.14 0.61 -5.24
N ASP A 44 21.69 1.67 -4.55
CA ASP A 44 21.64 3.05 -5.06
C ASP A 44 20.82 3.20 -6.35
N LEU A 45 19.88 2.28 -6.59
CA LEU A 45 18.94 2.35 -7.71
C LEU A 45 17.62 2.96 -7.22
N PRO A 46 16.99 3.83 -8.03
CA PRO A 46 15.71 4.41 -7.67
C PRO A 46 14.68 3.31 -7.52
N ALA A 47 13.91 3.36 -6.43
CA ALA A 47 12.78 2.49 -6.15
C ALA A 47 11.92 3.00 -4.99
N VAL A 48 10.60 2.91 -5.15
CA VAL A 48 9.62 3.09 -4.07
C VAL A 48 8.47 2.11 -4.26
N SER A 49 8.06 1.45 -3.17
CA SER A 49 6.87 0.59 -3.10
C SER A 49 5.75 1.31 -2.37
N LEU A 50 4.59 1.39 -3.01
CA LEU A 50 3.39 2.05 -2.49
C LEU A 50 2.38 1.00 -2.05
N GLN A 51 2.12 0.91 -0.75
CA GLN A 51 1.15 -0.03 -0.18
C GLN A 51 -0.24 0.61 -0.21
N TRP A 52 -1.01 0.31 -1.26
CA TRP A 52 -2.36 0.81 -1.44
C TRP A 52 -3.36 0.10 -0.52
N PRO A 53 -4.34 0.83 0.06
CA PRO A 53 -5.49 0.22 0.72
C PRO A 53 -6.47 -0.33 -0.32
N ALA A 54 -7.49 -1.05 0.15
CA ALA A 54 -8.58 -1.50 -0.72
C ALA A 54 -9.27 -0.27 -1.31
N ILE A 55 -9.47 -0.31 -2.61
CA ILE A 55 -10.28 0.66 -3.35
C ILE A 55 -11.67 0.05 -3.56
N ASP A 56 -12.71 0.86 -3.36
CA ASP A 56 -14.06 0.43 -3.69
C ASP A 56 -14.13 0.15 -5.20
N PRO A 57 -14.87 -0.90 -5.63
CA PRO A 57 -15.08 -1.17 -7.04
C PRO A 57 -15.74 0.03 -7.71
N TRP A 58 -15.33 0.30 -8.95
CA TRP A 58 -15.98 1.29 -9.81
C TRP A 58 -17.47 0.92 -9.98
N PRO A 59 -18.41 1.87 -10.14
CA PRO A 59 -19.86 1.61 -10.19
C PRO A 59 -20.35 0.82 -11.42
N GLU A 60 -19.47 0.15 -12.16
CA GLU A 60 -19.89 -0.77 -13.21
C GLU A 60 -20.40 -2.07 -12.59
N GLU A 61 -21.48 -2.59 -13.17
CA GLU A 61 -22.27 -3.69 -12.60
C GLU A 61 -21.36 -4.85 -12.15
N PRO A 62 -21.54 -5.34 -10.91
CA PRO A 62 -20.75 -6.47 -10.45
C PRO A 62 -21.07 -7.66 -11.34
N GLU A 63 -20.08 -8.12 -12.10
CA GLU A 63 -20.03 -9.47 -12.63
C GLU A 63 -20.45 -10.43 -11.50
N PRO A 64 -21.56 -11.19 -11.62
CA PRO A 64 -22.13 -11.99 -10.53
C PRO A 64 -21.17 -13.04 -9.94
N THR A 65 -20.01 -13.24 -10.57
CA THR A 65 -18.98 -14.21 -10.22
C THR A 65 -17.73 -13.59 -9.58
N ALA A 66 -17.63 -12.26 -9.52
CA ALA A 66 -16.52 -11.58 -8.85
C ALA A 66 -16.66 -11.70 -7.33
N ARG A 67 -16.18 -12.85 -6.83
CA ARG A 67 -16.23 -13.33 -5.45
C ARG A 67 -16.21 -12.19 -4.43
N GLU A 68 -17.35 -12.05 -3.76
CA GLU A 68 -17.62 -11.24 -2.57
C GLU A 68 -16.54 -11.35 -1.47
N GLY A 69 -15.66 -12.35 -1.51
CA GLY A 69 -14.54 -12.51 -0.58
C GLY A 69 -13.22 -11.80 -0.95
N TYR A 70 -13.01 -11.41 -2.22
CA TYR A 70 -11.70 -10.91 -2.68
C TYR A 70 -11.42 -9.47 -2.24
N TRP A 71 -12.46 -8.65 -2.05
CA TRP A 71 -12.29 -7.24 -1.65
C TRP A 71 -12.63 -6.99 -0.17
N ASN A 72 -13.49 -7.82 0.42
CA ASN A 72 -13.99 -7.62 1.78
C ASN A 72 -12.99 -7.96 2.90
N GLY A 73 -11.88 -8.63 2.59
CA GLY A 73 -10.92 -9.06 3.60
C GLY A 73 -10.16 -7.91 4.29
N LEU A 74 -9.84 -6.84 3.56
CA LEU A 74 -9.11 -5.70 4.11
C LEU A 74 -10.03 -4.67 4.80
N SER A 75 -11.25 -4.50 4.29
CA SER A 75 -12.27 -3.63 4.90
C SER A 75 -12.90 -4.24 6.15
N SER A 76 -12.80 -5.56 6.36
CA SER A 76 -13.38 -6.24 7.52
C SER A 76 -12.79 -5.81 8.88
N GLY A 77 -11.58 -5.24 8.90
CA GLY A 77 -10.92 -4.70 10.10
C GLY A 77 -10.92 -3.17 10.21
N LEU A 78 -11.37 -2.46 9.16
CA LEU A 78 -11.49 -1.01 9.12
C LEU A 78 -12.96 -0.63 9.39
N ASP A 79 -13.20 0.48 10.09
CA ASP A 79 -14.57 0.98 10.26
C ASP A 79 -15.23 1.14 8.87
N LYS A 80 -16.51 0.82 8.73
CA LYS A 80 -17.29 0.97 7.49
C LYS A 80 -17.23 2.41 6.95
N LYS A 81 -16.99 3.41 7.81
CA LYS A 81 -16.75 4.81 7.38
C LYS A 81 -15.34 5.02 6.81
N THR A 82 -14.34 4.33 7.33
CA THR A 82 -12.94 4.37 6.83
C THR A 82 -12.78 3.52 5.56
N ALA A 83 -13.46 2.39 5.47
CA ALA A 83 -13.54 1.57 4.25
C ALA A 83 -14.18 2.33 3.07
N LYS A 84 -15.16 3.21 3.36
CA LYS A 84 -15.80 4.10 2.37
C LYS A 84 -14.98 5.32 1.98
N SER A 85 -13.76 5.48 2.49
CA SER A 85 -12.89 6.59 2.08
C SER A 85 -12.29 6.28 0.71
N SER A 86 -13.09 6.53 -0.32
CA SER A 86 -12.69 6.36 -1.71
C SER A 86 -11.44 7.19 -1.98
N ILE A 87 -10.33 6.51 -2.26
CA ILE A 87 -9.18 7.14 -2.92
C ILE A 87 -9.70 7.66 -4.26
N ASN A 88 -9.74 8.98 -4.44
CA ASN A 88 -10.14 9.60 -5.69
C ASN A 88 -8.94 9.79 -6.64
N LEU A 89 -9.19 10.07 -7.91
CA LEU A 89 -8.12 10.24 -8.92
C LEU A 89 -7.16 11.39 -8.58
N THR A 90 -7.61 12.43 -7.88
CA THR A 90 -6.76 13.54 -7.42
C THR A 90 -5.75 13.06 -6.38
N ALA A 91 -6.19 12.23 -5.44
CA ALA A 91 -5.36 11.57 -4.44
C ALA A 91 -4.32 10.65 -5.10
N VAL A 92 -4.74 9.79 -6.03
CA VAL A 92 -3.83 8.90 -6.77
C VAL A 92 -2.76 9.71 -7.50
N ARG A 93 -3.17 10.76 -8.22
CA ARG A 93 -2.24 11.66 -8.93
C ARG A 93 -1.22 12.29 -7.99
N GLN A 94 -1.64 12.73 -6.81
CA GLN A 94 -0.75 13.34 -5.85
C GLN A 94 0.25 12.33 -5.29
N VAL A 95 -0.21 11.13 -4.93
CA VAL A 95 0.65 10.03 -4.46
C VAL A 95 1.71 9.69 -5.51
N PHE A 96 1.33 9.51 -6.77
CA PHE A 96 2.30 9.22 -7.83
C PHE A 96 3.27 10.37 -8.09
N LYS A 97 2.82 11.63 -8.03
CA LYS A 97 3.72 12.79 -8.14
C LYS A 97 4.79 12.78 -7.05
N LEU A 98 4.40 12.54 -5.80
CA LEU A 98 5.31 12.48 -4.66
C LEU A 98 6.25 11.28 -4.76
N ALA A 99 5.72 10.10 -5.13
CA ALA A 99 6.50 8.88 -5.30
C ALA A 99 7.58 9.04 -6.38
N VAL A 100 7.24 9.62 -7.53
CA VAL A 100 8.21 9.87 -8.61
C VAL A 100 9.27 10.88 -8.19
N ALA A 101 8.87 11.97 -7.51
CA ALA A 101 9.81 12.98 -7.04
C ALA A 101 10.79 12.43 -5.98
N GLY A 102 10.32 11.51 -5.13
CA GLY A 102 11.12 10.90 -4.06
C GLY A 102 11.82 9.59 -4.43
N ALA A 103 11.58 9.00 -5.60
CA ALA A 103 12.02 7.63 -5.91
C ALA A 103 13.54 7.41 -5.86
N LYS A 104 14.34 8.48 -6.03
CA LYS A 104 15.80 8.42 -5.98
C LYS A 104 16.35 8.44 -4.54
N ASP A 105 15.64 9.08 -3.63
CA ASP A 105 15.98 9.14 -2.21
C ASP A 105 14.68 9.15 -1.39
N PRO A 106 14.03 7.98 -1.23
CA PRO A 106 12.69 7.92 -0.66
C PRO A 106 12.68 8.05 0.87
N GLY A 107 13.84 8.08 1.54
CA GLY A 107 13.98 7.97 2.99
C GLY A 107 13.59 6.59 3.53
N GLU A 108 12.35 6.17 3.30
CA GLU A 108 11.89 4.78 3.46
C GLU A 108 11.40 4.23 2.09
N PRO A 109 11.99 3.14 1.56
CA PRO A 109 11.63 2.57 0.26
C PRO A 109 10.21 2.02 0.15
N VAL A 110 9.55 1.76 1.29
CA VAL A 110 8.20 1.20 1.36
C VAL A 110 7.33 2.18 2.12
N GLN A 111 6.24 2.59 1.50
CA GLN A 111 5.37 3.65 2.01
C GLN A 111 3.91 3.23 1.94
N ALA A 112 3.22 3.38 3.06
CA ALA A 112 1.78 3.18 3.13
C ALA A 112 1.03 4.38 2.56
N VAL A 113 0.00 4.10 1.75
CA VAL A 113 -0.93 5.12 1.28
C VAL A 113 -2.10 5.19 2.25
N LEU A 114 -2.20 6.30 2.98
CA LEU A 114 -3.27 6.51 3.96
C LEU A 114 -4.47 7.24 3.35
N PRO A 115 -5.69 7.05 3.91
CA PRO A 115 -6.84 7.89 3.59
C PRO A 115 -6.48 9.38 3.69
N GLY A 116 -6.81 10.15 2.64
CA GLY A 116 -6.33 11.54 2.51
C GLY A 116 -5.09 11.71 1.63
N ALA A 117 -4.59 10.62 1.01
CA ALA A 117 -3.53 10.64 -0.01
C ALA A 117 -2.11 10.95 0.49
N TYR A 118 -1.84 10.70 1.77
CA TYR A 118 -0.51 10.92 2.33
C TYR A 118 0.33 9.66 2.23
N LEU A 119 1.59 9.85 1.82
CA LEU A 119 2.63 8.84 1.94
C LEU A 119 3.12 8.83 3.39
N SER A 120 3.05 7.67 4.03
CA SER A 120 3.59 7.48 5.37
C SER A 120 4.68 6.40 5.33
N PRO A 121 5.84 6.62 5.96
CA PRO A 121 6.83 5.58 6.17
C PRO A 121 6.15 4.36 6.81
N THR A 122 6.32 3.16 6.22
CA THR A 122 5.63 1.95 6.69
C THR A 122 6.00 1.62 8.14
N SER A 123 7.25 1.87 8.54
CA SER A 123 7.70 1.77 9.93
C SER A 123 6.87 2.63 10.92
N THR A 124 6.48 3.84 10.50
CA THR A 124 5.65 4.76 11.29
C THR A 124 4.21 4.28 11.36
N THR A 125 3.67 3.78 10.23
CA THR A 125 2.29 3.28 10.15
C THR A 125 2.08 2.02 10.98
N VAL A 126 3.01 1.07 10.92
CA VAL A 126 2.94 -0.15 11.75
C VAL A 126 2.97 0.21 13.24
N ARG A 127 3.85 1.14 13.63
CA ARG A 127 3.93 1.59 15.01
C ARG A 127 2.63 2.23 15.48
N SER A 128 2.08 3.20 14.74
CA SER A 128 0.85 3.89 15.13
C SER A 128 -0.37 2.97 15.24
N LEU A 129 -0.43 1.90 14.44
CA LEU A 129 -1.49 0.89 14.49
C LEU A 129 -1.30 -0.12 15.63
N LEU A 130 -0.06 -0.37 16.06
CA LEU A 130 0.24 -1.29 17.17
C LEU A 130 0.08 -0.64 18.54
N GLU A 131 0.34 0.67 18.69
CA GLU A 131 0.25 1.38 19.98
C GLU A 131 -1.11 1.16 20.70
N PRO A 132 -2.29 1.27 20.04
CA PRO A 132 -3.58 1.01 20.68
C PRO A 132 -3.78 -0.46 21.10
N LEU A 133 -3.19 -1.40 20.37
CA LEU A 133 -3.30 -2.84 20.66
C LEU A 133 -2.42 -3.24 21.83
N LEU A 134 -1.23 -2.66 21.93
CA LEU A 134 -0.32 -2.85 23.06
C LEU A 134 -0.88 -2.21 24.34
N ALA A 135 -1.54 -1.05 24.23
CA ALA A 135 -2.18 -0.38 25.35
C ALA A 135 -3.36 -1.17 25.97
N ARG A 136 -4.06 -2.00 25.17
CA ARG A 136 -5.17 -2.86 25.65
C ARG A 136 -4.72 -4.16 26.34
N ARG A 137 -3.41 -4.45 26.33
CA ARG A 137 -2.84 -5.66 26.94
C ARG A 137 -2.33 -5.44 28.37
N LYS A 138 -2.42 -4.21 28.89
CA LYS A 138 -2.14 -3.84 30.28
C LYS A 138 -3.46 -3.59 31.01
#